data_AF-A0A0D7X4Q0-F1
#
_entry.id   AF-A0A0D7X4Q0-F1
#
_cell.length_a   1.000
_cell.length_b   1.000
_cell.length_c   1.000
_cell.angle_alpha   90.00
_cell.angle_beta   90.00
_cell.angle_gamma   90.00
#
_symmetry.space_group_name_H-M   'P 1'
#
loop_
_entity.id
_entity.type
_entity.pdbx_description
1 polymer ?
#
loop_
_entity_poly.entity_id
_entity_poly.type
_entity_poly.pdbx_seq_one_letter_code
_entity_poly.pdbx_strand_id
1 'polypeptide(L)'
;MSVVQKGKRLFSKGYGVVDHELNLPVDANNTVFRIASVSKVFTAVAAIQFVKQGEIYFQDNVETYLDGYKITNSHNTPVTIEQLLTQTKV
;
A
#
# COMPACT_ATOMS: atom_id res chain seq x y z
N MET A 1 3.46 4.43 -18.64
CA MET A 1 4.32 5.37 -17.89
C MET A 1 3.71 6.75 -17.98
N SER A 2 3.62 7.44 -16.84
CA SER A 2 3.07 8.80 -16.78
C SER A 2 3.93 9.69 -15.90
N VAL A 3 4.07 10.96 -16.28
CA VAL A 3 4.79 11.99 -15.50
C VAL A 3 3.84 13.14 -15.25
N VAL A 4 3.71 13.52 -13.97
CA VAL A 4 2.83 14.60 -13.51
C VAL A 4 3.69 15.66 -12.82
N GLN A 5 3.49 16.92 -13.18
CA GLN A 5 4.17 18.06 -12.57
C GLN A 5 3.13 19.14 -12.26
N LYS A 6 3.14 19.67 -11.02
CA LYS A 6 2.20 20.70 -10.56
C LYS A 6 0.72 20.34 -10.85
N GLY A 7 0.35 19.08 -10.59
CA GLY A 7 -1.01 18.56 -10.83
C GLY A 7 -1.37 18.33 -12.31
N LYS A 8 -0.51 18.73 -13.27
CA LYS A 8 -0.74 18.51 -14.71
C LYS A 8 0.04 17.28 -15.19
N ARG A 9 -0.64 16.38 -15.90
CA ARG A 9 0.00 15.26 -16.60
C ARG A 9 0.74 15.78 -17.83
N LEU A 10 2.07 15.79 -17.77
CA LEU A 10 2.94 16.25 -18.86
C LEU A 10 3.17 15.16 -19.90
N PHE A 11 3.15 13.89 -19.47
CA PHE A 11 3.41 12.74 -20.33
C PHE A 11 2.56 11.55 -19.89
N SER A 12 2.07 10.78 -20.86
CA SER A 12 1.39 9.50 -20.65
C SER A 12 1.59 8.64 -21.90
N LYS A 13 2.23 7.48 -21.77
CA LYS A 13 2.41 6.56 -22.89
C LYS A 13 2.42 5.10 -22.42
N GLY A 14 1.74 4.26 -23.17
CA GLY A 14 1.78 2.80 -23.05
C GLY A 14 2.89 2.25 -23.93
N TYR A 15 3.57 1.21 -23.44
CA TYR A 15 4.68 0.57 -24.13
C TYR A 15 4.41 -0.93 -24.16
N GLY A 16 4.72 -1.57 -25.29
CA GLY A 16 4.50 -3.00 -25.49
C GLY A 16 3.03 -3.37 -25.63
N VAL A 17 2.75 -4.65 -25.38
CA VAL A 17 1.43 -5.27 -25.50
C VAL A 17 1.00 -5.86 -24.14
N VAL A 18 -0.30 -5.89 -23.87
CA VAL A 18 -0.87 -6.51 -22.66
C VAL A 18 -0.86 -8.04 -22.75
N ASP A 19 -0.87 -8.55 -23.97
CA ASP A 19 -0.88 -9.96 -24.30
C ASP A 19 -0.10 -10.15 -25.61
N HIS A 20 0.84 -11.10 -25.62
CA HIS A 20 1.72 -11.35 -26.76
C HIS A 20 1.01 -12.06 -27.91
N GLU A 21 0.03 -12.92 -27.63
CA GLU A 21 -0.71 -13.67 -28.66
C GLU A 21 -1.72 -12.76 -29.34
N LEU A 22 -2.44 -11.97 -28.54
CA LEU A 22 -3.47 -11.06 -29.04
C LEU A 22 -2.91 -9.75 -29.61
N ASN A 23 -1.61 -9.47 -29.42
CA ASN A 23 -0.93 -8.24 -29.84
C ASN A 23 -1.67 -6.95 -29.44
N LEU A 24 -2.37 -6.98 -28.31
CA LEU A 24 -3.16 -5.85 -27.83
C LEU A 24 -2.22 -4.81 -27.22
N PRO A 25 -2.14 -3.58 -27.75
CA PRO A 25 -1.21 -2.58 -27.22
C PRO A 25 -1.61 -2.15 -25.81
N VAL A 26 -0.61 -1.77 -25.01
CA VAL A 26 -0.86 -1.11 -23.73
C VAL A 26 -1.46 0.28 -23.98
N ASP A 27 -2.66 0.52 -23.48
CA ASP A 27 -3.28 1.84 -23.43
C ASP A 27 -2.89 2.52 -22.12
N ALA A 28 -2.22 3.67 -22.23
CA ALA A 28 -1.72 4.44 -21.10
C ALA A 28 -2.83 4.92 -20.14
N ASN A 29 -4.07 5.04 -20.62
CA ASN A 29 -5.20 5.57 -19.87
C ASN A 29 -6.14 4.48 -19.33
N ASN A 30 -6.20 3.32 -20.01
CA ASN A 30 -7.25 2.35 -19.78
C ASN A 30 -6.75 0.96 -19.37
N THR A 31 -5.49 0.61 -19.66
CA THR A 31 -4.98 -0.71 -19.27
C THR A 31 -4.82 -0.78 -17.74
N VAL A 32 -5.48 -1.77 -17.14
CA VAL A 32 -5.38 -2.05 -15.70
C VAL A 32 -4.28 -3.06 -15.44
N PHE A 33 -3.49 -2.82 -14.39
CA PHE A 33 -2.42 -3.71 -13.93
C PHE A 33 -2.62 -4.15 -12.49
N ARG A 34 -2.16 -5.34 -12.14
CA ARG A 34 -2.00 -5.76 -10.73
C ARG A 34 -0.80 -5.01 -10.15
N ILE A 35 -1.04 -4.10 -9.19
CA ILE A 35 -0.02 -3.14 -8.72
C ILE A 35 0.90 -3.67 -7.61
N ALA A 36 0.69 -4.90 -7.14
CA ALA A 36 1.50 -5.57 -6.12
C ALA A 36 1.76 -4.68 -4.89
N SER A 37 3.03 -4.49 -4.50
CA SER A 37 3.40 -3.74 -3.29
C SER A 37 3.00 -2.26 -3.30
N VAL A 38 2.61 -1.68 -4.44
CA VAL A 38 2.04 -0.32 -4.48
C VAL A 38 0.76 -0.24 -3.64
N SER A 39 0.03 -1.35 -3.49
CA SER A 39 -1.15 -1.44 -2.61
C SER A 39 -0.86 -1.01 -1.16
N LYS A 40 0.38 -1.19 -0.66
CA LYS A 40 0.75 -0.83 0.72
C LYS A 40 0.55 0.65 1.03
N VAL A 41 0.79 1.53 0.05
CA VAL A 41 0.61 2.99 0.23
C VAL A 41 -0.85 3.32 0.52
N PHE A 42 -1.78 2.66 -0.17
CA PHE A 42 -3.22 2.88 0.06
C PHE A 42 -3.66 2.37 1.43
N THR A 43 -3.20 1.17 1.83
CA THR A 43 -3.47 0.64 3.18
C THR A 43 -2.89 1.52 4.28
N ALA A 44 -1.67 2.04 4.11
CA ALA A 44 -1.05 2.96 5.06
C ALA A 44 -1.84 4.27 5.20
N VAL A 45 -2.31 4.85 4.09
CA VAL A 45 -3.15 6.05 4.11
C VAL A 45 -4.49 5.78 4.80
N ALA A 46 -5.10 4.60 4.61
CA ALA A 46 -6.31 4.21 5.33
C ALA A 46 -6.07 4.12 6.85
N ALA A 47 -4.99 3.46 7.28
CA ALA A 47 -4.62 3.38 8.69
C ALA A 47 -4.39 4.78 9.31
N ILE A 48 -3.68 5.67 8.62
CA ILE A 48 -3.46 7.05 9.09
C ILE A 48 -4.77 7.84 9.17
N GLN A 49 -5.74 7.59 8.29
CA GLN A 49 -7.06 8.21 8.41
C GLN A 49 -7.78 7.77 9.68
N PHE A 50 -7.73 6.48 10.04
CA PHE A 50 -8.26 5.99 11.32
C PHE A 50 -7.52 6.59 12.52
N VAL A 51 -6.19 6.78 12.42
CA VAL A 51 -5.43 7.50 13.45
C VAL A 51 -5.92 8.93 13.63
N LYS A 52 -6.16 9.65 12.53
CA LYS A 52 -6.67 11.03 12.58
C LYS A 52 -8.09 11.11 13.15
N GLN A 53 -8.87 10.05 13.01
CA GLN A 53 -10.22 9.93 13.58
C GLN A 53 -10.20 9.51 15.06
N GLY A 54 -9.05 9.10 15.60
CA GLY A 54 -8.92 8.60 16.97
C GLY A 54 -9.45 7.18 17.16
N GLU A 55 -9.66 6.43 16.08
CA GLU A 55 -10.15 5.04 16.12
C GLU A 55 -9.04 4.05 16.45
N ILE A 56 -7.80 4.37 16.05
CA ILE A 56 -6.57 3.64 16.40
C ILE A 56 -5.45 4.63 16.71
N TYR A 57 -4.38 4.19 17.37
CA TYR A 57 -3.19 4.98 17.67
C TYR A 57 -1.92 4.28 17.20
N PHE A 58 -0.89 5.07 16.85
CA PHE A 58 0.36 4.52 16.33
C PHE A 58 1.07 3.55 17.30
N GLN A 59 0.94 3.80 18.61
CA GLN A 59 1.56 3.00 19.66
C GLN A 59 0.69 1.84 20.15
N ASP A 60 -0.50 1.65 19.56
CA ASP A 60 -1.34 0.52 19.95
C ASP A 60 -0.67 -0.80 19.59
N ASN A 61 -0.75 -1.76 20.52
CA ASN A 61 -0.44 -3.15 20.22
C ASN A 61 -1.45 -3.66 19.18
N VAL A 62 -0.97 -4.09 18.01
CA VAL A 62 -1.82 -4.55 16.92
C VAL A 62 -2.71 -5.74 17.31
N GLU A 63 -2.29 -6.57 18.27
CA GLU A 63 -3.10 -7.70 18.77
C GLU A 63 -4.48 -7.27 19.32
N THR A 64 -4.61 -6.01 19.73
CA THR A 64 -5.89 -5.41 20.16
C THR A 64 -6.97 -5.52 19.08
N TYR A 65 -6.57 -5.60 17.81
CA TYR A 65 -7.46 -5.56 16.64
C TYR A 65 -7.55 -6.90 15.88
N LEU A 66 -6.97 -7.98 16.41
CA LEU A 66 -6.87 -9.27 15.69
C LEU A 66 -7.73 -10.40 16.30
N ASP A 67 -8.80 -10.06 17.02
CA ASP A 67 -9.79 -11.01 17.56
C ASP A 67 -9.16 -12.20 18.33
N GLY A 68 -8.18 -11.89 19.19
CA GLY A 68 -7.49 -12.88 20.02
C GLY A 68 -6.29 -13.57 19.37
N TYR A 69 -5.97 -13.26 18.12
CA TYR A 69 -4.73 -13.72 17.49
C TYR A 69 -3.50 -13.13 18.19
N LYS A 70 -2.52 -13.99 18.47
CA LYS A 70 -1.25 -13.63 19.13
C LYS A 70 -0.09 -13.66 18.15
N ILE A 71 0.69 -12.59 18.16
CA ILE A 71 1.88 -12.47 17.33
C ILE A 71 3.08 -12.99 18.12
N THR A 72 3.69 -14.05 17.60
CA THR A 72 4.97 -14.54 18.11
C THR A 72 6.10 -13.75 17.45
N ASN A 73 6.98 -13.16 18.25
CA ASN A 73 8.21 -12.52 17.79
C ASN A 73 9.39 -12.88 18.71
N SER A 74 10.61 -12.62 18.26
CA SER A 74 11.85 -12.95 18.97
C SER A 74 12.14 -12.08 20.20
N HIS A 75 11.42 -10.97 20.37
CA HIS A 75 11.69 -9.97 21.40
C HIS A 75 10.68 -10.00 22.55
N ASN A 76 9.62 -10.82 22.43
CA ASN A 76 8.53 -10.96 23.39
C ASN A 76 7.89 -9.62 23.79
N THR A 77 7.91 -8.64 22.88
CA THR A 77 7.36 -7.30 23.05
C THR A 77 6.19 -7.09 22.08
N PRO A 78 5.18 -6.27 22.45
CA PRO A 78 4.07 -5.95 21.57
C PRO A 78 4.52 -5.33 20.23
N VAL A 79 3.86 -5.69 19.14
CA VAL A 79 4.08 -5.06 17.83
C VAL A 79 3.11 -3.90 17.68
N THR A 80 3.64 -2.70 17.42
CA THR A 80 2.85 -1.48 17.27
C THR A 80 2.36 -1.28 15.84
N ILE A 81 1.29 -0.50 15.67
CA ILE A 81 0.82 -0.03 14.35
C ILE A 81 1.94 0.73 13.61
N GLU A 82 2.71 1.58 14.31
CA GLU A 82 3.85 2.30 13.74
C GLU A 82 4.91 1.37 13.15
N GLN A 83 5.28 0.30 13.86
CA GLN A 83 6.28 -0.66 13.38
C GLN A 83 5.83 -1.36 12.10
N LEU A 84 4.52 -1.66 11.95
CA LEU A 84 3.98 -2.23 10.72
C LEU A 84 4.02 -1.24 9.55
N LEU A 85 3.72 0.04 9.80
CA LEU A 85 3.73 1.09 8.77
C LEU A 85 5.14 1.45 8.30
N THR A 86 6.11 1.39 9.22
CA THR A 86 7.52 1.74 8.95
C THR A 86 8.40 0.54 8.61
N GLN A 87 7.87 -0.68 8.67
CA GLN A 87 8.59 -1.94 8.44
C GLN A 87 9.84 -2.08 9.33
N THR A 88 9.78 -1.61 10.57
CA THR A 88 10.86 -1.76 11.54
C THR A 88 10.71 -3.03 12.34
N LYS A 89 11.85 -3.59 12.79
CA LYS A 89 11.84 -4.75 13.68
C LYS A 89 11.31 -4.37 15.06
N VAL A 90 10.72 -5.38 15.70
CA VAL A 90 10.34 -5.39 17.12
C VAL A 90 11.60 -5.41 17.97
#